data_AF-A0A2E7PF92-F1
#
_entry.id   AF-A0A2E7PF92-F1
#
_cell.length_a   1.000
_cell.length_b   1.000
_cell.length_c   1.000
_cell.angle_alpha   90.00
_cell.angle_beta   90.00
_cell.angle_gamma   90.00
#
_symmetry.space_group_name_H-M   'P 1'
#
loop_
_entity.id
_entity.type
_entity.pdbx_description
1 polymer ?
#
loop_
_entity_poly.entity_id
_entity_poly.type
_entity_poly.pdbx_seq_one_letter_code
_entity_poly.pdbx_strand_id
1 'polypeptide(L)'
;MTLEDAPETIAEAFKDEKNPNIKAMATQATQLLKAKNYTGAHGILKQLMGLPDLNPDQRDLIAGGLMAVSENLNKAAEQGNAAAGQYLKMQSFGK
;
A
#
# COMPACT_ATOMS: atom_id res chain seq x y z
N MET A 1 3.87 -7.56 9.14
CA MET A 1 2.41 -7.36 9.18
C MET A 1 1.75 -8.28 8.17
N THR A 2 0.50 -8.67 8.38
CA THR A 2 -0.32 -9.34 7.35
C THR A 2 -1.08 -8.30 6.52
N LEU A 3 -1.65 -8.71 5.39
CA LEU A 3 -2.51 -7.84 4.59
C LEU A 3 -3.78 -7.39 5.34
N GLU A 4 -4.30 -8.27 6.20
CA GLU A 4 -5.54 -8.04 6.95
C GLU A 4 -5.34 -7.03 8.08
N ASP A 5 -4.17 -7.07 8.72
CA ASP A 5 -3.79 -6.13 9.79
C ASP A 5 -3.19 -4.83 9.26
N ALA A 6 -2.76 -4.80 7.99
CA ALA A 6 -2.14 -3.63 7.37
C ALA A 6 -2.98 -2.35 7.49
N PRO A 7 -4.31 -2.33 7.22
CA PRO A 7 -5.09 -1.10 7.35
C PRO A 7 -5.10 -0.54 8.78
N GLU A 8 -5.18 -1.39 9.80
CA GLU A 8 -5.19 -0.91 11.20
C GLU A 8 -3.80 -0.47 11.66
N THR A 9 -2.77 -1.23 11.29
CA THR A 9 -1.38 -0.91 11.60
C THR A 9 -0.96 0.43 10.96
N ILE A 10 -1.35 0.67 9.70
CA ILE A 10 -1.10 1.96 9.02
C ILE A 10 -1.93 3.06 9.67
N ALA A 11 -3.21 2.85 9.97
CA ALA A 11 -4.03 3.89 10.61
C ALA A 11 -3.43 4.35 11.96
N GLU A 12 -2.95 3.41 12.77
CA GLU A 12 -2.31 3.70 14.06
C GLU A 12 -0.99 4.45 13.90
N ALA A 13 -0.14 4.06 12.95
CA ALA A 13 1.16 4.70 12.73
C ALA A 13 1.08 6.13 12.18
N PHE A 14 -0.04 6.48 11.55
CA PHE A 14 -0.28 7.80 10.95
C PHE A 14 -1.32 8.63 11.72
N LYS A 15 -1.79 8.18 12.89
CA LYS A 15 -2.81 8.90 13.68
C LYS A 15 -2.34 10.29 14.13
N ASP A 16 -1.08 10.37 14.55
CA ASP A 16 -0.41 11.57 15.04
C ASP A 16 0.39 12.30 13.94
N GLU A 17 0.23 11.88 12.67
CA GLU A 17 0.88 12.53 11.54
C GLU A 17 0.42 14.00 11.43
N LYS A 18 1.39 14.91 11.36
CA LYS A 18 1.17 16.36 11.30
C LYS A 18 1.05 16.85 9.87
N ASN A 19 1.67 16.15 8.92
CA ASN A 19 1.58 16.48 7.51
C ASN A 19 0.20 16.03 6.98
N PRO A 20 -0.70 16.97 6.62
CA PRO A 20 -2.05 16.62 6.19
C PRO A 20 -2.07 15.80 4.90
N ASN A 21 -1.07 15.99 4.02
CA ASN A 21 -0.96 15.21 2.79
C ASN A 21 -0.61 13.74 3.09
N ILE A 22 0.40 13.50 3.94
CA ILE A 22 0.78 12.15 4.35
C ILE A 22 -0.38 11.47 5.06
N LYS A 23 -1.03 12.16 6.00
CA LYS A 23 -2.19 11.64 6.74
C LYS A 23 -3.35 11.28 5.82
N ALA A 24 -3.66 12.11 4.83
CA ALA A 24 -4.70 11.85 3.84
C ALA A 24 -4.37 10.62 2.99
N MET A 25 -3.12 10.51 2.50
CA MET A 25 -2.68 9.36 1.72
C MET A 25 -2.68 8.07 2.53
N ALA A 26 -2.22 8.10 3.78
CA ALA A 26 -2.29 6.94 4.67
C ALA A 26 -3.74 6.51 4.91
N THR A 27 -4.63 7.47 5.19
CA THR A 27 -6.07 7.22 5.32
C THR A 27 -6.64 6.59 4.05
N GLN A 28 -6.33 7.12 2.88
CA GLN A 28 -6.78 6.58 1.60
C GLN A 28 -6.26 5.16 1.36
N ALA A 29 -4.99 4.88 1.66
CA ALA A 29 -4.43 3.54 1.57
C ALA A 29 -5.18 2.56 2.47
N THR A 30 -5.47 2.93 3.73
CA THR A 30 -6.24 2.06 4.65
C THR A 30 -7.66 1.79 4.16
N GLN A 31 -8.33 2.79 3.59
CA GLN A 31 -9.67 2.61 3.02
C GLN A 31 -9.65 1.67 1.81
N LEU A 32 -8.65 1.81 0.93
CA LEU A 32 -8.48 0.93 -0.23
C LEU A 32 -8.18 -0.52 0.19
N LEU A 33 -7.34 -0.71 1.22
CA LEU A 33 -7.07 -2.02 1.81
C LEU A 33 -8.35 -2.66 2.38
N LYS A 34 -9.14 -1.91 3.15
CA LYS A 34 -10.43 -2.38 3.70
C LYS A 34 -11.45 -2.71 2.60
N ALA A 35 -11.44 -1.94 1.51
CA ALA A 35 -12.27 -2.20 0.34
C ALA A 35 -11.75 -3.34 -0.55
N LYS A 36 -10.64 -4.01 -0.18
CA LYS A 36 -9.96 -5.04 -0.97
C LYS A 36 -9.51 -4.55 -2.36
N ASN A 37 -9.36 -3.23 -2.53
CA ASN A 37 -8.82 -2.62 -3.72
C ASN A 37 -7.30 -2.56 -3.64
N TYR A 38 -6.67 -3.72 -3.83
CA TYR A 38 -5.23 -3.90 -3.64
C TYR A 38 -4.38 -3.17 -4.69
N THR A 39 -4.87 -3.00 -5.92
CA THR A 39 -4.16 -2.23 -6.95
C THR A 39 -4.12 -0.74 -6.61
N GLY A 40 -5.25 -0.19 -6.13
CA GLY A 40 -5.33 1.17 -5.62
C GLY A 40 -4.47 1.36 -4.38
N ALA A 41 -4.57 0.45 -3.40
CA ALA A 41 -3.79 0.49 -2.18
C ALA A 41 -2.28 0.48 -2.47
N HIS A 42 -1.82 -0.42 -3.33
CA HIS A 42 -0.41 -0.49 -3.73
C HIS A 42 0.06 0.82 -4.37
N GLY A 43 -0.77 1.45 -5.21
CA GLY A 43 -0.46 2.74 -5.82
C GLY A 43 -0.22 3.84 -4.79
N ILE A 44 -1.14 4.02 -3.85
CA ILE A 44 -1.03 5.05 -2.80
C ILE A 44 0.15 4.78 -1.87
N LEU A 45 0.37 3.52 -1.47
CA LEU A 45 1.50 3.15 -0.62
C LEU A 45 2.84 3.40 -1.33
N LYS A 46 2.92 3.17 -2.64
CA LYS A 46 4.13 3.46 -3.43
C LYS A 46 4.38 4.96 -3.52
N GLN A 47 3.34 5.77 -3.68
CA GLN A 47 3.46 7.23 -3.64
C GLN A 47 3.90 7.73 -2.26
N LEU A 48 3.36 7.16 -1.18
CA LEU A 48 3.80 7.45 0.20
C LEU A 48 5.30 7.18 0.37
N MET A 49 5.81 6.02 -0.07
CA MET A 49 7.24 5.69 -0.01
C MET A 49 8.17 6.67 -0.73
N GLY A 50 7.63 7.39 -1.72
CA GLY A 50 8.35 8.42 -2.46
C GLY A 50 8.46 9.76 -1.71
N LEU A 51 7.70 9.94 -0.63
CA LEU A 51 7.74 11.18 0.15
C LEU A 51 8.98 11.20 1.07
N PRO A 52 9.72 12.32 1.11
CA PRO A 52 10.90 12.45 1.97
C PRO A 52 10.54 12.67 3.45
N ASP A 53 9.32 13.12 3.74
CA ASP A 53 8.85 13.51 5.06
C ASP A 53 8.41 12.32 5.95
N LEU A 54 8.49 11.09 5.45
CA LEU A 54 8.22 9.89 6.25
C LEU A 54 9.36 9.64 7.23
N ASN A 55 9.01 9.41 8.50
CA ASN A 55 9.99 8.91 9.47
C ASN A 55 10.36 7.43 9.18
N PRO A 56 11.47 6.91 9.73
CA PRO A 56 11.92 5.55 9.45
C PRO A 56 10.87 4.48 9.76
N ASP A 57 10.18 4.58 10.91
CA ASP A 57 9.18 3.60 11.32
C ASP A 57 7.97 3.57 10.36
N GLN A 58 7.48 4.75 9.96
CA GLN A 58 6.44 4.89 8.94
C GLN A 58 6.89 4.30 7.62
N ARG A 59 8.14 4.55 7.22
CA ARG A 59 8.69 4.05 5.96
C ARG A 59 8.78 2.52 5.95
N ASP A 60 9.27 1.92 7.03
CA ASP A 60 9.33 0.47 7.19
C ASP A 60 7.94 -0.16 7.20
N LEU A 61 6.97 0.52 7.83
CA LEU A 61 5.58 0.09 7.87
C LEU A 61 4.92 0.16 6.49
N ILE A 62 5.08 1.27 5.74
CA ILE A 62 4.58 1.36 4.37
C ILE A 62 5.28 0.34 3.45
N ALA A 63 6.58 0.10 3.62
CA ALA A 63 7.30 -0.94 2.88
C ALA A 63 6.73 -2.34 3.16
N GLY A 64 6.46 -2.66 4.44
CA GLY A 64 5.80 -3.89 4.83
C GLY A 64 4.38 -4.03 4.23
N GLY A 65 3.61 -2.95 4.23
CA GLY A 65 2.29 -2.90 3.60
C GLY A 65 2.37 -3.12 2.08
N LEU A 66 3.32 -2.48 1.40
CA LEU A 66 3.58 -2.68 -0.03
C LEU A 66 3.91 -4.12 -0.36
N MET A 67 4.77 -4.77 0.43
CA MET A 67 5.12 -6.17 0.23
C MET A 67 3.89 -7.08 0.39
N ALA A 68 3.09 -6.89 1.45
CA ALA A 68 1.89 -7.69 1.69
C ALA A 68 0.86 -7.53 0.57
N VAL A 69 0.64 -6.30 0.09
CA VAL A 69 -0.26 -6.03 -1.04
C VAL A 69 0.29 -6.61 -2.34
N SER A 70 1.59 -6.48 -2.59
CA SER A 70 2.24 -7.06 -3.77
C SER A 70 2.12 -8.58 -3.80
N GLU A 71 2.35 -9.24 -2.66
CA GLU A 71 2.21 -10.70 -2.55
C GLU A 71 0.77 -11.13 -2.84
N ASN A 72 -0.21 -10.39 -2.32
CA ASN A 72 -1.62 -10.67 -2.59
C ASN A 72 -1.99 -10.49 -4.08
N LEU A 73 -1.51 -9.41 -4.70
CA LEU A 73 -1.70 -9.17 -6.13
C LEU A 73 -1.05 -10.26 -6.98
N ASN A 74 0.14 -10.74 -6.60
CA ASN A 74 0.80 -11.85 -7.31
C ASN A 74 -0.02 -13.13 -7.21
N LYS A 75 -0.45 -13.50 -5.99
CA LYS A 75 -1.34 -14.64 -5.77
C LYS A 75 -2.64 -14.53 -6.56
N ALA A 76 -3.26 -13.35 -6.59
CA ALA A 76 -4.47 -13.12 -7.37
C ALA A 76 -4.21 -13.29 -8.88
N ALA A 77 -3.09 -12.78 -9.40
CA ALA A 77 -2.70 -12.95 -10.79
C ALA A 77 -2.45 -14.43 -11.15
N GLU A 78 -1.79 -15.19 -10.28
CA GLU A 78 -1.57 -16.63 -10.42
C GLU A 78 -2.89 -17.42 -10.43
N GLN A 79 -3.89 -16.96 -9.69
CA GLN A 79 -5.25 -17.52 -9.67
C GLN A 79 -6.11 -17.08 -10.87
N GLY A 80 -5.55 -16.35 -11.83
CA GLY A 80 -6.24 -15.93 -13.05
C GLY A 80 -6.91 -14.56 -12.98
N ASN A 81 -6.64 -13.75 -11.95
CA ASN A 81 -7.10 -12.36 -11.91
C ASN A 81 -6.31 -11.51 -12.94
N ALA A 82 -6.92 -11.30 -14.10
CA ALA A 82 -6.31 -10.54 -15.19
C ALA A 82 -5.98 -9.09 -14.79
N ALA A 83 -6.80 -8.45 -13.95
CA ALA A 83 -6.57 -7.08 -13.51
C ALA A 83 -5.31 -6.97 -12.62
N ALA A 84 -5.14 -7.91 -11.68
CA ALA A 84 -3.93 -7.98 -10.85
C ALA A 84 -2.68 -8.27 -11.70
N GLY A 85 -2.78 -9.21 -12.65
CA GLY A 85 -1.68 -9.54 -13.55
C GLY A 85 -1.29 -8.37 -14.48
N GLN A 86 -2.27 -7.66 -15.03
CA GLN A 86 -2.03 -6.46 -15.82
C GLN A 86 -1.38 -5.34 -15.00
N TYR A 87 -1.88 -5.12 -13.78
CA TYR A 87 -1.31 -4.14 -12.86
C TYR A 87 0.16 -4.44 -12.53
N LEU A 88 0.47 -5.67 -12.15
CA LEU A 88 1.83 -6.09 -11.84
C LEU A 88 2.78 -5.95 -13.04
N LYS A 89 2.32 -6.32 -14.25
CA LYS A 89 3.09 -6.07 -15.48
C LYS A 89 3.41 -4.58 -15.64
N MET A 90 2.41 -3.71 -15.53
CA MET A 90 2.62 -2.26 -15.62
C MET A 90 3.62 -1.75 -14.57
N GLN A 91 3.59 -2.30 -13.34
CA GLN A 91 4.55 -1.94 -12.30
C GLN A 91 5.97 -2.45 -12.57
N SER A 92 6.14 -3.64 -13.16
CA SER A 92 7.46 -4.20 -13.51
C SER A 92 8.13 -3.52 -14.70
N PHE A 93 7.35 -3.01 -15.67
CA PHE A 93 7.89 -2.33 -16.86
C PHE A 93 8.21 -0.84 -16.66
N GLY A 94 7.78 -0.23 -15.54
CA GLY A 94 8.06 1.18 -15.22
C GLY A 94 9.42 1.44 -14.59
N LYS A 95 10.49 0.80 -15.08
CA LYS A 95 11.89 1.09 -14.72
C LYS A 95 12.49 2.14 -15.65
#